data_AF-A0A0B3B499-F1
#
_entry.id   AF-A0A0B3B499-F1
#
_cell.length_a   1.000
_cell.length_b   1.000
_cell.length_c   1.000
_cell.angle_alpha   90.00
_cell.angle_beta   90.00
_cell.angle_gamma   90.00
#
_symmetry.space_group_name_H-M   'P 1'
#
loop_
_entity.id
_entity.type
_entity.pdbx_description
1 polymer ?
#
loop_
_entity_poly.entity_id
_entity_poly.type
_entity_poly.pdbx_seq_one_letter_code
_entity_poly.pdbx_strand_id
1 'polypeptide(L)'
;MATKKSRRNPNTRRMKKSTKSNRGFKQIALFTILRDDNKKLKDIMDNILNNSDDSEIMSESFIQLKEELKIHSRAEEASVYQPMKANDDTRFLSIHAHEENALVDHLIAELGNMNIDDELWMAKFLILKQEIEQHIEHEESEIFNKLKNDFSIEELDMMAENMITLKKEEMENTFIDSI
;
A
#
# COMPACT_ATOMS: atom_id res chain seq x y z
N MET A 1 -51.30 -52.43 26.98
CA MET A 1 -49.81 -52.54 26.99
C MET A 1 -49.37 -52.69 25.54
N ALA A 2 -48.87 -51.63 24.88
CA ALA A 2 -47.45 -51.30 24.76
C ALA A 2 -46.65 -52.50 24.18
N THR A 3 -46.00 -52.43 23.02
CA THR A 3 -45.00 -51.43 22.63
C THR A 3 -44.70 -51.43 21.11
N LYS A 4 -44.49 -50.22 20.58
CA LYS A 4 -43.92 -49.86 19.27
C LYS A 4 -42.61 -50.59 18.98
N LYS A 5 -42.44 -51.16 17.79
CA LYS A 5 -41.13 -51.55 17.23
C LYS A 5 -40.69 -50.56 16.14
N SER A 6 -39.83 -49.65 16.59
CA SER A 6 -38.81 -48.86 15.91
C SER A 6 -38.69 -48.97 14.37
N ARG A 7 -39.03 -47.88 13.67
CA ARG A 7 -38.50 -47.54 12.34
C ARG A 7 -37.11 -46.87 12.49
N ARG A 8 -36.09 -47.42 11.86
CA ARG A 8 -34.81 -46.77 11.47
C ARG A 8 -34.57 -47.22 10.03
N ASN A 9 -34.34 -46.38 9.03
CA ASN A 9 -33.27 -45.40 8.82
C ASN A 9 -33.71 -44.47 7.66
N PRO A 10 -33.26 -43.21 7.53
CA PRO A 10 -32.03 -43.03 6.75
C PRO A 10 -31.12 -41.91 7.29
N ASN A 11 -29.82 -42.23 7.29
CA ASN A 11 -28.72 -41.38 6.87
C ASN A 11 -29.09 -39.93 6.50
N THR A 12 -29.05 -39.04 7.47
CA THR A 12 -28.85 -37.61 7.23
C THR A 12 -27.47 -37.25 7.76
N ARG A 13 -26.47 -37.47 6.92
CA ARG A 13 -25.12 -36.98 7.14
C ARG A 13 -25.18 -35.46 7.04
N ARG A 14 -25.37 -34.80 8.17
CA ARG A 14 -25.28 -33.34 8.31
C ARG A 14 -23.88 -32.93 7.90
N MET A 15 -23.72 -32.49 6.65
CA MET A 15 -22.50 -31.82 6.21
C MET A 15 -22.35 -30.56 7.06
N LYS A 16 -21.34 -30.54 7.92
CA LYS A 16 -20.86 -29.29 8.52
C LYS A 16 -20.36 -28.44 7.36
N LYS A 17 -21.08 -27.36 7.02
CA LYS A 17 -20.54 -26.32 6.15
C LYS A 17 -19.31 -25.75 6.87
N SER A 18 -18.14 -26.10 6.36
CA SER A 18 -16.88 -25.43 6.67
C SER A 18 -17.00 -24.01 6.14
N THR A 19 -17.39 -23.07 7.00
CA THR A 19 -17.12 -21.65 6.78
C THR A 19 -15.61 -21.46 6.85
N LYS A 20 -14.90 -21.64 5.73
CA LYS A 20 -13.58 -21.02 5.58
C LYS A 20 -13.84 -19.53 5.76
N SER A 21 -13.31 -18.97 6.84
CA SER A 21 -13.54 -17.61 7.29
C SER A 21 -13.12 -16.63 6.19
N ASN A 22 -14.07 -15.84 5.68
CA ASN A 22 -13.81 -14.72 4.78
C ASN A 22 -12.96 -13.61 5.46
N ARG A 23 -12.76 -13.69 6.79
CA ARG A 23 -12.02 -12.69 7.58
C ARG A 23 -10.50 -12.82 7.46
N GLY A 24 -9.97 -14.04 7.25
CA GLY A 24 -8.53 -14.21 7.03
C GLY A 24 -8.06 -13.67 5.67
N PHE A 25 -8.97 -13.58 4.70
CA PHE A 25 -8.67 -13.04 3.37
C PHE A 25 -8.58 -11.51 3.35
N LYS A 26 -9.28 -10.81 4.23
CA LYS A 26 -9.31 -9.34 4.24
C LYS A 26 -8.12 -8.70 4.99
N GLN A 27 -7.63 -9.29 6.08
CA GLN A 27 -6.36 -8.87 6.70
C GLN A 27 -5.18 -8.99 5.73
N ILE A 28 -5.20 -10.02 4.87
CA ILE A 28 -4.21 -10.19 3.79
C ILE A 28 -4.31 -9.03 2.79
N ALA A 29 -5.50 -8.44 2.59
CA ALA A 29 -5.72 -7.42 1.58
C ALA A 29 -4.94 -6.13 1.83
N LEU A 30 -4.91 -5.57 3.06
CA LEU A 30 -4.17 -4.31 3.33
C LEU A 30 -2.68 -4.46 2.97
N PHE A 31 -2.02 -5.47 3.54
CA PHE A 31 -0.60 -5.69 3.30
C PHE A 31 -0.31 -6.13 1.87
N THR A 32 -1.24 -6.77 1.18
CA THR A 32 -1.10 -7.06 -0.25
C THR A 32 -1.14 -5.78 -1.07
N ILE A 33 -2.08 -4.86 -0.81
CA ILE A 33 -2.19 -3.59 -1.54
C ILE A 33 -0.91 -2.77 -1.37
N LEU A 34 -0.43 -2.59 -0.13
CA LEU A 34 0.81 -1.85 0.14
C LEU A 34 2.01 -2.50 -0.54
N ARG A 35 2.16 -3.84 -0.47
CA ARG A 35 3.26 -4.52 -1.17
C ARG A 35 3.19 -4.43 -2.68
N ASP A 36 1.99 -4.49 -3.25
CA ASP A 36 1.80 -4.36 -4.69
C ASP A 36 2.17 -2.94 -5.16
N ASP A 37 1.83 -1.91 -4.38
CA ASP A 37 2.29 -0.54 -4.62
C ASP A 37 3.82 -0.42 -4.50
N ASN A 38 4.40 -0.92 -3.40
CA ASN A 38 5.84 -0.87 -3.14
C ASN A 38 6.63 -1.56 -4.25
N LYS A 39 6.13 -2.69 -4.74
CA LYS A 39 6.71 -3.38 -5.90
C LYS A 39 6.62 -2.51 -7.16
N LYS A 40 5.47 -1.90 -7.43
CA LYS A 40 5.29 -1.06 -8.61
C LYS A 40 6.22 0.16 -8.59
N LEU A 41 6.38 0.81 -7.44
CA LEU A 41 7.34 1.91 -7.25
C LEU A 41 8.77 1.47 -7.55
N LYS A 42 9.19 0.32 -7.01
CA LYS A 42 10.51 -0.27 -7.28
C LYS A 42 10.70 -0.58 -8.77
N ASP A 43 9.72 -1.21 -9.41
CA ASP A 43 9.76 -1.56 -10.83
C ASP A 43 9.90 -0.30 -11.72
N ILE A 44 9.20 0.80 -11.39
CA ILE A 44 9.31 2.07 -12.12
C ILE A 44 10.70 2.70 -11.92
N MET A 45 11.21 2.73 -10.68
CA MET A 45 12.54 3.28 -10.41
C MET A 45 13.65 2.49 -11.11
N ASP A 46 13.54 1.16 -11.14
CA ASP A 46 14.46 0.30 -11.88
C ASP A 46 14.35 0.56 -13.39
N ASN A 47 13.15 0.85 -13.92
CA ASN A 47 13.00 1.22 -15.32
C ASN A 47 13.74 2.52 -15.66
N ILE A 48 13.70 3.53 -14.78
CA ILE A 48 14.47 4.77 -14.96
C ILE A 48 15.97 4.48 -15.01
N LEU A 49 16.49 3.64 -14.09
CA LEU A 49 17.91 3.30 -14.06
C LEU A 49 18.36 2.49 -15.27
N ASN A 50 17.55 1.53 -15.71
CA ASN A 50 17.88 0.64 -16.82
C ASN A 50 17.85 1.34 -18.18
N ASN A 51 17.22 2.52 -18.27
CA ASN A 51 17.13 3.33 -19.49
C ASN A 51 17.78 4.70 -19.29
N SER A 52 18.87 4.77 -18.51
CA SER A 52 19.55 6.03 -18.17
C SER A 52 20.12 6.81 -19.37
N ASP A 53 20.13 6.21 -20.56
CA ASP A 53 20.54 6.78 -21.84
C ASP A 53 19.38 7.18 -22.76
N ASP A 54 18.13 6.98 -22.32
CA ASP A 54 16.92 7.33 -23.05
C ASP A 54 16.05 8.29 -22.22
N SER A 55 16.24 9.58 -22.47
CA SER A 55 15.57 10.67 -21.77
C SER A 55 14.04 10.65 -21.92
N GLU A 56 13.52 10.11 -23.02
CA GLU A 56 12.08 9.99 -23.26
C GLU A 56 11.50 8.93 -22.32
N ILE A 57 12.08 7.73 -22.29
CA ILE A 57 11.67 6.64 -21.39
C ILE A 57 11.83 7.06 -19.92
N MET A 58 12.94 7.72 -19.57
CA MET A 58 13.15 8.23 -18.22
C MET A 58 12.08 9.24 -17.81
N SER A 59 11.73 10.16 -18.72
CA SER A 59 10.75 11.21 -18.44
C SER A 59 9.36 10.63 -18.24
N GLU A 60 8.94 9.71 -19.12
CA GLU A 60 7.65 9.01 -18.97
C GLU A 60 7.59 8.21 -17.67
N SER A 61 8.66 7.47 -17.36
CA SER A 61 8.75 6.69 -16.12
C SER A 61 8.76 7.57 -14.87
N PHE A 62 9.40 8.74 -14.92
CA PHE A 62 9.39 9.69 -13.82
C PHE A 62 8.03 10.32 -13.61
N ILE A 63 7.29 10.65 -14.68
CA ILE A 63 5.90 11.09 -14.59
C ILE A 63 5.04 10.00 -13.94
N GLN A 64 5.19 8.76 -14.38
CA GLN A 64 4.49 7.62 -13.78
C GLN A 64 4.85 7.46 -12.29
N LEU A 65 6.14 7.56 -11.93
CA LEU A 65 6.58 7.46 -10.54
C LEU A 65 5.89 8.50 -9.66
N LYS A 66 5.80 9.75 -10.13
CA LYS A 66 5.13 10.85 -9.42
C LYS A 66 3.66 10.57 -9.17
N GLU A 67 2.95 10.06 -10.17
CA GLU A 67 1.53 9.73 -10.05
C GLU A 67 1.31 8.59 -9.06
N GLU A 68 2.09 7.51 -9.17
CA GLU A 68 1.98 6.37 -8.27
C GLU A 68 2.34 6.71 -6.83
N LEU A 69 3.39 7.51 -6.60
CA LEU A 69 3.74 8.01 -5.27
C LEU A 69 2.62 8.87 -4.68
N LYS A 70 2.02 9.77 -5.46
CA LYS A 70 0.90 10.61 -5.00
C LYS A 70 -0.30 9.76 -4.59
N ILE A 71 -0.67 8.77 -5.39
CA ILE A 71 -1.79 7.88 -5.11
C ILE A 71 -1.49 7.02 -3.87
N HIS A 72 -0.29 6.45 -3.78
CA HIS A 72 0.14 5.60 -2.69
C HIS A 72 0.21 6.37 -1.36
N SER A 73 1.01 7.43 -1.28
CA SER A 73 1.24 8.21 -0.06
C SER A 73 -0.05 8.82 0.49
N ARG A 74 -0.92 9.41 -0.35
CA ARG A 74 -2.20 9.97 0.10
C ARG A 74 -3.13 8.91 0.68
N ALA A 75 -3.24 7.77 -0.01
CA ALA A 75 -4.08 6.69 0.46
C ALA A 75 -3.54 6.12 1.78
N GLU A 76 -2.24 5.93 1.89
CA GLU A 76 -1.59 5.42 3.09
C GLU A 76 -1.70 6.38 4.28
N GLU A 77 -1.41 7.67 4.08
CA GLU A 77 -1.50 8.68 5.13
C GLU A 77 -2.88 8.69 5.78
N ALA A 78 -3.93 8.70 4.96
CA ALA A 78 -5.31 8.77 5.44
C ALA A 78 -5.82 7.43 5.98
N SER A 79 -5.45 6.30 5.38
CA SER A 79 -6.00 4.99 5.75
C SER A 79 -5.19 4.26 6.83
N VAL A 80 -3.89 4.51 6.95
CA VAL A 80 -2.98 3.79 7.85
C VAL A 80 -2.42 4.73 8.92
N TYR A 81 -1.79 5.84 8.51
CA TYR A 81 -1.09 6.72 9.45
C TYR A 81 -2.05 7.50 10.35
N GLN A 82 -3.18 8.01 9.84
CA GLN A 82 -4.17 8.68 10.70
C GLN A 82 -4.69 7.79 11.85
N PRO A 83 -5.12 6.53 11.60
CA PRO A 83 -5.44 5.61 12.70
C PRO A 83 -4.28 5.33 13.65
N MET A 84 -3.06 5.12 13.14
CA MET A 84 -1.88 4.91 13.97
C MET A 84 -1.57 6.12 14.86
N LYS A 85 -1.73 7.34 14.35
CA LYS A 85 -1.52 8.57 15.10
C LYS A 85 -2.43 8.68 16.34
N ALA A 86 -3.61 8.08 16.30
CA ALA A 86 -4.57 8.08 17.40
C ALA A 86 -4.17 7.12 18.54
N ASN A 87 -3.30 6.15 18.30
CA ASN A 87 -2.80 5.21 19.30
C ASN A 87 -1.41 5.65 19.80
N ASP A 88 -1.22 5.80 21.12
CA ASP A 88 0.03 6.27 21.71
C ASP A 88 1.24 5.36 21.35
N ASP A 89 1.02 4.05 21.19
CA ASP A 89 2.08 3.07 20.90
C ASP A 89 2.56 3.09 19.44
N THR A 90 1.78 3.69 18.53
CA THR A 90 2.10 3.79 17.10
C THR A 90 2.20 5.24 16.59
N ARG A 91 1.89 6.22 17.44
CA ARG A 91 1.90 7.65 17.07
C ARG A 91 3.23 8.13 16.53
N PHE A 92 4.34 7.81 17.20
CA PHE A 92 5.66 8.26 16.75
C PHE A 92 6.00 7.67 15.37
N LEU A 93 5.74 6.38 15.18
CA LEU A 93 6.00 5.70 13.91
C LEU A 93 5.18 6.30 12.76
N SER A 94 3.92 6.65 13.02
CA SER A 94 3.08 7.37 12.05
C SER A 94 3.62 8.76 11.70
N ILE A 95 4.13 9.51 12.69
CA ILE A 95 4.72 10.83 12.42
C ILE A 95 6.01 10.68 11.62
N HIS A 96 6.86 9.71 11.98
CA HIS A 96 8.09 9.44 11.27
C HIS A 96 7.84 9.11 9.79
N ALA A 97 6.92 8.18 9.52
CA ALA A 97 6.56 7.80 8.15
C ALA A 97 5.96 8.96 7.33
N HIS A 98 5.19 9.85 7.97
CA HIS A 98 4.71 11.07 7.30
C HIS A 98 5.84 12.02 6.92
N GLU A 99 6.85 12.20 7.77
CA GLU A 99 8.01 13.05 7.45
C GLU A 99 8.91 12.42 6.37
N GLU A 100 9.01 11.10 6.31
CA GLU A 100 9.67 10.40 5.19
C GLU A 100 8.95 10.67 3.86
N ASN A 101 7.60 10.61 3.84
CA ASN A 101 6.81 10.98 2.67
C ASN A 101 7.01 12.45 2.27
N ALA A 102 7.06 13.37 3.25
CA ALA A 102 7.31 14.78 2.97
C ALA A 102 8.70 15.02 2.35
N LEU A 103 9.72 14.24 2.75
CA LEU A 103 11.04 14.27 2.13
C LEU A 103 11.01 13.74 0.70
N VAL A 104 10.32 12.63 0.44
CA VAL A 104 10.11 12.08 -0.91
C VAL A 104 9.41 13.11 -1.81
N ASP A 105 8.34 13.75 -1.33
CA ASP A 105 7.63 14.80 -2.07
C ASP A 105 8.54 15.99 -2.42
N HIS A 106 9.41 16.39 -1.48
CA HIS A 106 10.39 17.45 -1.72
C HIS A 106 11.36 17.09 -2.86
N LEU A 107 11.91 15.88 -2.82
CA LEU A 107 12.84 15.38 -3.84
C LEU A 107 12.16 15.24 -5.21
N ILE A 108 10.92 14.76 -5.24
CA ILE A 108 10.09 14.70 -6.46
C ILE A 108 9.87 16.09 -7.06
N ALA A 109 9.55 17.08 -6.22
CA ALA A 109 9.35 18.45 -6.67
C ALA A 109 10.65 19.07 -7.20
N GLU A 110 11.79 18.80 -6.55
CA GLU A 110 13.09 19.27 -7.02
C GLU A 110 13.46 18.67 -8.38
N LEU A 111 13.40 17.34 -8.51
CA LEU A 111 13.67 16.62 -9.75
C LEU A 111 12.72 17.02 -10.90
N GLY A 112 11.45 17.32 -10.58
CA GLY A 112 10.48 17.79 -11.55
C GLY A 112 10.75 19.19 -12.12
N ASN A 113 11.65 19.97 -11.51
CA ASN A 113 12.07 21.29 -11.98
C ASN A 113 13.46 21.27 -12.67
N MET A 114 14.06 20.09 -12.80
CA MET A 114 15.38 19.90 -13.39
C MET A 114 15.28 19.36 -14.82
N ASN A 115 16.32 19.60 -15.62
CA ASN A 115 16.46 18.90 -16.89
C ASN A 115 16.87 17.46 -16.64
N ILE A 116 16.15 16.49 -17.23
CA ILE A 116 16.40 15.07 -17.04
C ILE A 116 17.76 14.62 -17.59
N ASP A 117 18.31 15.36 -18.56
CA ASP A 117 19.63 15.12 -19.15
C ASP A 117 20.79 15.65 -18.28
N ASP A 118 20.50 16.35 -17.19
CA ASP A 118 21.53 16.88 -16.29
C ASP A 118 22.13 15.73 -15.46
N GLU A 119 23.46 15.64 -15.38
CA GLU A 119 24.15 14.66 -14.52
C GLU A 119 23.70 14.78 -13.05
N LEU A 120 23.36 16.00 -12.61
CA LEU A 120 22.83 16.25 -11.27
C LEU A 120 21.44 15.62 -11.06
N TRP A 121 20.63 15.50 -12.13
CA TRP A 121 19.32 14.86 -12.07
C TRP A 121 19.44 13.41 -11.64
N MET A 122 20.31 12.64 -12.32
CA MET A 122 20.53 11.23 -11.99
C MET A 122 21.09 11.06 -10.58
N ALA A 123 22.03 11.92 -10.16
CA ALA A 123 22.58 11.88 -8.81
C ALA A 123 21.49 12.10 -7.74
N LYS A 124 20.56 13.04 -7.96
CA LYS A 124 19.42 13.28 -7.07
C LYS A 124 18.37 12.19 -7.14
N PHE A 125 18.13 11.62 -8.32
CA PHE A 125 17.23 10.50 -8.49
C PHE A 125 17.67 9.27 -7.68
N LEU A 126 18.98 9.00 -7.61
CA LEU A 126 19.52 7.94 -6.76
C LEU A 126 19.24 8.19 -5.26
N ILE A 127 19.25 9.45 -4.81
CA ILE A 127 18.86 9.81 -3.44
C ILE A 127 17.37 9.57 -3.24
N LEU A 128 16.51 10.04 -4.15
CA LEU A 128 15.08 9.77 -4.12
C LEU A 128 14.79 8.27 -4.03
N LYS A 129 15.44 7.47 -4.87
CA LYS A 129 15.30 6.01 -4.85
C LYS A 129 15.68 5.41 -3.50
N GLN A 130 16.81 5.85 -2.93
CA GLN A 130 17.25 5.39 -1.62
C GLN A 130 16.26 5.76 -0.51
N GLU A 131 15.65 6.95 -0.54
CA GLU A 131 14.64 7.35 0.45
C GLU A 131 13.35 6.54 0.32
N ILE A 132 12.87 6.30 -0.91
CA ILE A 132 11.70 5.44 -1.15
C ILE A 132 11.97 4.00 -0.69
N GLU A 133 13.16 3.46 -0.96
CA GLU A 133 13.51 2.10 -0.51
C GLU A 133 13.61 1.98 1.00
N GLN A 134 14.13 3.00 1.69
CA GLN A 134 14.15 3.06 3.14
C GLN A 134 12.72 3.11 3.71
N HIS A 135 11.86 3.97 3.14
CA HIS A 135 10.45 4.06 3.55
C HIS A 135 9.74 2.70 3.44
N ILE A 136 9.88 2.03 2.28
CA ILE A 136 9.30 0.70 2.05
C ILE A 136 9.84 -0.33 3.06
N GLU A 137 11.14 -0.29 3.38
CA GLU A 137 11.72 -1.20 4.37
C GLU A 137 11.17 -0.92 5.78
N HIS A 138 11.05 0.34 6.20
CA HIS A 138 10.46 0.71 7.49
C HIS A 138 8.97 0.31 7.56
N GLU A 139 8.21 0.49 6.49
CA GLU A 139 6.84 0.01 6.39
C GLU A 139 6.76 -1.51 6.63
N GLU A 140 7.50 -2.28 5.83
CA GLU A 140 7.38 -3.74 5.82
C GLU A 140 7.94 -4.38 7.09
N SER A 141 8.99 -3.81 7.67
CA SER A 141 9.69 -4.35 8.84
C SER A 141 9.14 -3.85 10.18
N GLU A 142 8.65 -2.62 10.27
CA GLU A 142 8.18 -2.02 11.53
C GLU A 142 6.67 -1.78 11.51
N ILE A 143 6.16 -1.01 10.55
CA ILE A 143 4.75 -0.59 10.49
C ILE A 143 3.84 -1.82 10.38
N PHE A 144 4.15 -2.76 9.49
CA PHE A 144 3.31 -3.94 9.28
C PHE A 144 3.27 -4.82 10.52
N ASN A 145 4.36 -4.90 11.27
CA ASN A 145 4.41 -5.67 12.51
C ASN A 145 3.60 -4.97 13.61
N LYS A 146 3.66 -3.64 13.69
CA LYS A 146 2.84 -2.84 14.60
C LYS A 146 1.35 -2.95 14.29
N LEU A 147 0.96 -2.84 13.02
CA LEU A 147 -0.41 -3.03 12.58
C LEU A 147 -0.96 -4.41 12.96
N LYS A 148 -0.18 -5.49 12.79
CA LYS A 148 -0.63 -6.84 13.17
C LYS A 148 -0.83 -7.04 14.68
N ASN A 149 -0.05 -6.34 15.50
CA ASN A 149 -0.04 -6.54 16.95
C ASN A 149 -1.04 -5.64 17.67
N ASP A 150 -1.17 -4.40 17.20
CA ASP A 150 -1.83 -3.33 17.94
C ASP A 150 -3.23 -3.00 17.39
N PHE A 151 -3.63 -3.61 16.26
CA PHE A 151 -4.94 -3.41 15.61
C PHE A 151 -5.68 -4.73 15.43
N SER A 152 -7.00 -4.68 15.61
CA SER A 152 -7.92 -5.79 15.36
C SER A 152 -8.06 -6.09 13.87
N ILE A 153 -8.53 -7.29 13.55
CA ILE A 153 -8.80 -7.69 12.15
C ILE A 153 -9.84 -6.75 11.53
N GLU A 154 -10.87 -6.37 12.29
CA GLU A 154 -11.90 -5.46 11.83
C GLU A 154 -11.34 -4.07 11.50
N GLU A 155 -10.40 -3.56 12.28
CA GLU A 155 -9.72 -2.29 11.98
C GLU A 155 -8.86 -2.39 10.73
N LEU A 156 -8.07 -3.46 10.58
CA LEU A 156 -7.24 -3.69 9.39
C LEU A 156 -8.09 -3.84 8.12
N ASP A 157 -9.25 -4.48 8.22
CA ASP A 157 -10.21 -4.59 7.11
C ASP A 157 -10.77 -3.21 6.73
N MET A 158 -11.08 -2.35 7.71
CA MET A 158 -11.53 -0.98 7.46
C MET A 158 -10.44 -0.13 6.82
N MET A 159 -9.18 -0.27 7.26
CA MET A 159 -8.04 0.39 6.64
C MET A 159 -7.90 -0.02 5.16
N ALA A 160 -7.99 -1.33 4.86
CA ALA A 160 -7.92 -1.82 3.49
C ALA A 160 -9.04 -1.25 2.60
N GLU A 161 -10.28 -1.23 3.09
CA GLU A 161 -11.43 -0.69 2.37
C GLU A 161 -11.29 0.83 2.11
N ASN A 162 -10.81 1.58 3.11
CA ASN A 162 -10.51 3.00 2.96
C ASN A 162 -9.39 3.23 1.94
N MET A 163 -8.30 2.47 2.02
CA MET A 163 -7.18 2.59 1.08
C MET A 163 -7.61 2.34 -0.37
N ILE A 164 -8.39 1.29 -0.62
CA ILE A 164 -8.94 0.99 -1.96
C ILE A 164 -9.80 2.14 -2.47
N THR A 165 -10.62 2.73 -1.60
CA THR A 165 -11.53 3.82 -1.97
C THR A 165 -10.74 5.08 -2.32
N LEU A 166 -9.82 5.49 -1.44
CA LEU A 166 -8.97 6.66 -1.65
C LEU A 166 -8.09 6.53 -2.89
N LYS A 167 -7.49 5.36 -3.13
CA LYS A 167 -6.70 5.12 -4.35
C LYS A 167 -7.56 5.32 -5.61
N LYS A 168 -8.81 4.85 -5.62
CA LYS A 168 -9.71 5.06 -6.76
C LYS A 168 -10.04 6.54 -6.97
N GLU A 169 -10.35 7.25 -5.88
CA GLU A 169 -10.62 8.69 -5.94
C GLU A 169 -9.40 9.48 -6.44
N GLU A 170 -8.20 9.16 -5.97
CA GLU A 170 -6.96 9.80 -6.42
C GLU A 170 -6.61 9.47 -7.88
N MET A 171 -6.87 8.23 -8.33
CA MET A 171 -6.73 7.85 -9.74
C MET A 171 -7.70 8.64 -10.63
N GLU A 172 -8.97 8.80 -10.20
CA GLU A 172 -9.96 9.60 -10.92
C GLU A 172 -9.59 11.09 -10.95
N ASN A 173 -9.08 11.64 -9.85
CA ASN A 173 -8.60 13.02 -9.79
C ASN A 173 -7.41 13.26 -10.72
N THR A 174 -6.45 12.33 -10.74
CA THR A 174 -5.27 12.42 -11.62
C THR A 174 -5.67 12.38 -13.10
N PHE A 175 -6.69 11.58 -13.44
CA PHE A 175 -7.25 11.57 -14.79
C PHE A 175 -7.88 12.91 -15.18
N ILE A 176 -8.58 13.59 -14.25
CA ILE A 176 -9.18 14.91 -14.50
C ILE A 176 -8.12 15.99 -14.69
N ASP A 177 -7.06 15.99 -13.89
CA ASP A 177 -5.95 16.96 -14.00
C ASP A 177 -5.18 16.84 -15.34
N SER A 178 -5.34 15.72 -16.06
CA SER A 178 -4.69 15.43 -17.34
C SER A 178 -5.49 15.82 -18.60
N ILE A 179 -6.73 16.34 -18.44
CA ILE A 179 -7.63 16.79 -19.52
C ILE A 179 -7.57 18.32 -19.68
#